data_AF-A0A5M3MQE3-F1
#
_entry.id   AF-A0A5M3MQE3-F1
#
_cell.length_a   1.000
_cell.length_b   1.000
_cell.length_c   1.000
_cell.angle_alpha   90.00
_cell.angle_beta   90.00
_cell.angle_gamma   90.00
#
_symmetry.space_group_name_H-M   'P 1'
#
loop_
_entity.id
_entity.type
_entity.pdbx_description
1 polymer ?
#
loop_
_entity_poly.entity_id
_entity_poly.type
_entity_poly.pdbx_seq_one_letter_code
_entity_poly.pdbx_strand_id
1 'polypeptide(L)'
;MQPVANDSWQKLAQECAQGAIYDSNERHPHSRCLPGTRVKLLKTLKDIAYDDKSKIVWISGQSGSGKSSVAHTLADELSKEGRLAGTFFFSRKHTKRSTFDHVLLTLAYQIGLYHPRAKEVIVKAICDDPALLSAEKSRFELLQKLICEPLKQL
;
A
#
# COMPACT_ATOMS: atom_id res chain seq x y z
N MET A 1 -13.36 -20.97 -16.44
CA MET A 1 -13.07 -19.56 -16.07
C MET A 1 -12.12 -19.42 -14.87
N GLN A 2 -12.09 -20.33 -13.88
CA GLN A 2 -11.21 -20.21 -12.70
C GLN A 2 -9.68 -20.26 -12.92
N PRO A 3 -9.11 -20.98 -13.91
CA PRO A 3 -7.64 -21.09 -14.05
C PRO A 3 -6.97 -19.74 -14.38
N VAL A 4 -7.60 -18.97 -15.26
CA VAL A 4 -7.09 -17.67 -15.75
C VAL A 4 -7.11 -16.61 -14.65
N ALA A 5 -8.18 -16.60 -13.84
CA ALA A 5 -8.32 -15.67 -12.71
C ALA A 5 -7.24 -15.89 -11.64
N ASN A 6 -6.88 -17.16 -11.37
CA ASN A 6 -5.84 -17.49 -10.40
C ASN A 6 -4.44 -17.08 -10.92
N ASP A 7 -4.19 -17.25 -12.22
CA ASP A 7 -2.96 -16.82 -12.89
C ASP A 7 -2.76 -15.29 -12.85
N SER A 8 -3.81 -14.50 -13.14
CA SER A 8 -3.73 -13.03 -13.09
C SER A 8 -3.40 -12.49 -11.70
N TRP A 9 -3.97 -13.05 -10.63
CA TRP A 9 -3.65 -12.62 -9.27
C TRP A 9 -2.22 -12.96 -8.87
N GLN A 10 -1.72 -14.13 -9.27
CA GLN A 10 -0.33 -14.54 -9.04
C GLN A 10 0.66 -13.63 -9.78
N LYS A 11 0.37 -13.26 -11.03
CA LYS A 11 1.17 -12.29 -11.80
C LYS A 11 1.25 -10.94 -11.11
N LEU A 12 0.12 -10.41 -10.62
CA LEU A 12 0.14 -9.17 -9.83
C LEU A 12 1.03 -9.30 -8.59
N ALA A 13 0.93 -10.42 -7.85
CA ALA A 13 1.71 -10.66 -6.65
C ALA A 13 3.24 -10.70 -6.93
N GLN A 14 3.65 -11.20 -8.09
CA GLN A 14 5.05 -11.21 -8.55
C GLN A 14 5.58 -9.81 -8.86
N GLU A 15 4.71 -8.93 -9.36
CA GLU A 15 5.08 -7.53 -9.63
C GLU A 15 5.15 -6.66 -8.37
N CYS A 16 4.51 -7.07 -7.29
CA CYS A 16 4.50 -6.32 -6.03
C CYS A 16 5.90 -6.17 -5.43
N ALA A 17 6.15 -5.00 -4.82
CA ALA A 17 7.30 -4.77 -3.97
C ALA A 17 6.98 -5.25 -2.54
N GLN A 18 7.02 -6.56 -2.30
CA GLN A 18 6.68 -7.15 -0.98
C GLN A 18 7.53 -6.54 0.16
N GLY A 19 8.80 -6.21 -0.11
CA GLY A 19 9.70 -5.46 0.79
C GLY A 19 9.22 -4.07 1.23
N ALA A 20 8.23 -3.49 0.54
CA ALA A 20 7.68 -2.17 0.83
C ALA A 20 6.52 -2.20 1.83
N ILE A 21 5.91 -3.37 2.07
CA ILE A 21 4.78 -3.53 2.99
C ILE A 21 5.27 -3.37 4.44
N TYR A 22 4.43 -2.82 5.31
CA TYR A 22 4.87 -2.35 6.62
C TYR A 22 5.52 -3.44 7.48
N ASP A 23 4.99 -4.65 7.42
CA ASP A 23 5.35 -5.85 8.18
C ASP A 23 6.42 -6.71 7.49
N SER A 24 6.97 -6.28 6.36
CA SER A 24 8.00 -7.04 5.64
C SER A 24 9.29 -7.21 6.44
N ASN A 25 9.86 -8.42 6.37
CA ASN A 25 11.13 -8.74 7.00
C ASN A 25 12.31 -7.94 6.43
N GLU A 26 12.25 -7.51 5.17
CA GLU A 26 13.28 -6.65 4.54
C GLU A 26 13.39 -5.27 5.21
N ARG A 27 12.44 -4.93 6.08
CA ARG A 27 12.44 -3.67 6.83
C ARG A 27 13.06 -3.82 8.22
N HIS A 28 13.62 -4.98 8.57
CA HIS A 28 14.29 -5.18 9.85
C HIS A 28 15.65 -4.46 9.94
N PRO A 29 16.00 -3.91 11.12
CA PRO A 29 15.14 -3.80 12.30
C PRO A 29 14.02 -2.78 12.07
N HIS A 30 12.77 -3.18 12.36
CA HIS A 30 11.61 -2.31 12.20
C HIS A 30 11.79 -1.10 13.10
N SER A 31 11.92 0.07 12.50
CA SER A 31 12.06 1.31 13.26
C SER A 31 10.68 1.73 13.77
N ARG A 32 10.05 1.01 14.70
CA ARG A 32 8.86 1.52 15.41
C ARG A 32 9.22 2.67 16.34
N CYS A 33 8.25 3.49 16.71
CA CYS A 33 8.44 4.46 17.78
C CYS A 33 8.77 3.73 19.08
N LEU A 34 9.69 4.30 19.87
CA LEU A 34 9.97 3.77 21.21
C LEU A 34 8.72 3.89 22.08
N PRO A 35 8.47 2.94 23.00
CA PRO A 35 7.35 3.02 23.93
C PRO A 35 7.30 4.37 24.64
N GLY A 36 6.10 4.97 24.73
CA GLY A 36 5.89 6.27 25.37
C GLY A 36 6.35 7.50 24.57
N THR A 37 6.93 7.33 23.38
CA THR A 37 7.34 8.46 22.52
C THR A 37 6.29 8.77 21.45
N ARG A 38 6.27 10.02 20.95
CA ARG A 38 5.41 10.47 19.84
C ARG A 38 3.90 10.24 20.03
N VAL A 39 3.44 9.91 21.24
CA VAL A 39 2.05 9.56 21.59
C VAL A 39 1.04 10.60 21.08
N LYS A 40 1.28 11.89 21.34
CA LYS A 40 0.38 12.97 20.90
C LYS A 40 0.25 13.02 19.38
N LEU A 41 1.36 12.86 18.66
CA LEU A 41 1.38 12.87 17.19
C LEU A 41 0.65 11.64 16.62
N LEU A 42 0.92 10.45 17.14
CA LEU A 42 0.25 9.22 16.71
C LEU A 42 -1.25 9.32 16.92
N LYS A 43 -1.70 9.84 18.08
CA LYS A 43 -3.11 10.11 18.35
C LYS A 43 -3.72 11.05 17.30
N THR A 44 -3.09 12.18 17.03
CA THR A 44 -3.58 13.13 16.01
C THR A 44 -3.67 12.49 14.63
N LEU A 45 -2.65 11.74 14.19
CA LEU A 45 -2.66 11.07 12.89
C LEU A 45 -3.76 10.02 12.80
N LYS A 46 -3.98 9.30 13.90
CA LYS A 46 -5.03 8.31 14.02
C LYS A 46 -6.40 8.98 13.93
N ASP A 47 -6.65 10.02 14.71
CA ASP A 47 -7.89 10.82 14.67
C ASP A 47 -8.16 11.32 13.24
N ILE A 48 -7.13 11.79 12.52
CA ILE A 48 -7.24 12.20 11.12
C ILE A 48 -7.62 11.01 10.21
N ALA A 49 -7.05 9.83 10.43
CA ALA A 49 -7.42 8.63 9.67
C ALA A 49 -8.85 8.13 9.96
N TYR A 50 -9.50 8.65 11.02
CA TYR A 50 -10.91 8.42 11.32
C TYR A 50 -11.84 9.51 10.75
N ASP A 51 -11.30 10.61 10.24
CA ASP A 51 -12.08 11.72 9.66
C ASP A 51 -12.13 11.64 8.13
N ASP A 52 -13.35 11.57 7.57
CA ASP A 52 -13.60 11.49 6.12
C ASP A 52 -13.19 12.76 5.35
N LYS A 53 -12.85 13.86 6.03
CA LYS A 53 -12.54 15.16 5.40
C LYS A 53 -11.09 15.29 4.93
N SER A 54 -10.15 14.59 5.58
CA SER A 54 -8.71 14.78 5.34
C SER A 54 -8.18 13.76 4.33
N LYS A 55 -7.59 14.25 3.24
CA LYS A 55 -7.17 13.36 2.12
C LYS A 55 -5.67 13.01 2.12
N ILE A 56 -4.81 13.88 2.66
CA ILE A 56 -3.36 13.72 2.65
C ILE A 56 -2.77 14.33 3.93
N VAL A 57 -1.89 13.60 4.61
CA VAL A 57 -1.13 14.10 5.76
C VAL A 57 0.36 14.12 5.45
N TRP A 58 1.00 15.26 5.68
CA TRP A 58 2.43 15.45 5.46
C TRP A 58 3.18 15.57 6.80
N ILE A 59 4.06 14.61 7.09
CA ILE A 59 4.91 14.64 8.29
C ILE A 59 6.29 15.18 7.91
N SER A 60 6.61 16.41 8.32
CA SER A 60 7.91 17.05 8.10
C SER A 60 8.79 17.03 9.36
N GLY A 61 10.10 17.16 9.17
CA GLY A 61 11.07 17.23 10.27
C GLY A 61 12.48 16.84 9.82
N GLN A 62 13.46 17.13 10.69
CA GLN A 62 14.88 16.89 10.41
C GLN A 62 15.19 15.43 10.06
N SER A 63 16.29 15.21 9.33
CA SER A 63 16.78 13.85 9.07
C SER A 63 17.01 13.11 10.39
N GLY A 64 16.72 11.81 10.43
CA GLY A 64 16.87 11.01 11.65
C GLY A 64 15.79 11.24 12.74
N SER A 65 14.84 12.17 12.58
CA SER A 65 13.83 12.46 13.61
C SER A 65 12.79 11.35 13.87
N GLY A 66 12.87 10.22 13.15
CA GLY A 66 11.95 9.09 13.31
C GLY A 66 10.63 9.20 12.54
N LYS A 67 10.55 10.00 11.47
CA LYS A 67 9.32 10.14 10.65
C LYS A 67 8.82 8.79 10.10
N SER A 68 9.71 8.00 9.51
CA SER A 68 9.38 6.66 9.02
C SER A 68 8.94 5.74 10.16
N SER A 69 9.40 6.00 11.39
CA SER A 69 8.99 5.26 12.58
C SER A 69 7.58 5.57 13.04
N VAL A 70 7.20 6.84 12.95
CA VAL A 70 5.81 7.26 13.17
C VAL A 70 4.90 6.60 12.13
N ALA A 71 5.25 6.66 10.85
CA ALA A 71 4.46 6.02 9.79
C ALA A 71 4.36 4.50 9.95
N HIS A 72 5.44 3.82 10.35
CA HIS A 72 5.41 2.39 10.64
C HIS A 72 4.48 2.09 11.82
N THR A 73 4.64 2.80 12.94
CA THR A 73 3.84 2.56 14.15
C THR A 73 2.35 2.80 13.87
N LEU A 74 2.01 3.86 13.15
CA LEU A 74 0.64 4.13 12.73
C LEU A 74 0.07 3.01 11.84
N ALA A 75 0.85 2.50 10.89
CA ALA A 75 0.43 1.37 10.05
C ALA A 75 0.16 0.10 10.88
N ASP A 76 1.06 -0.24 11.81
CA ASP A 76 0.89 -1.38 12.72
C ASP A 76 -0.38 -1.24 13.58
N GLU A 77 -0.65 -0.04 14.11
CA GLU A 77 -1.88 0.24 14.86
C GLU A 77 -3.15 0.12 13.99
N LEU A 78 -3.17 0.75 12.81
CA LEU A 78 -4.32 0.70 11.91
C LEU A 78 -4.57 -0.71 11.36
N SER A 79 -3.51 -1.51 11.17
CA SER A 79 -3.65 -2.90 10.74
C SER A 79 -4.31 -3.75 11.81
N LYS A 80 -3.94 -3.58 13.08
CA LYS A 80 -4.57 -4.28 14.22
C LYS A 80 -6.04 -3.91 14.38
N GLU A 81 -6.41 -2.72 13.93
CA GLU A 81 -7.79 -2.23 13.94
C GLU A 81 -8.58 -2.60 12.68
N GLY A 82 -7.96 -3.28 11.71
CA GLY A 82 -8.60 -3.63 10.44
C GLY A 82 -8.93 -2.43 9.56
N ARG A 83 -8.25 -1.28 9.75
CA ARG A 83 -8.49 -0.03 9.00
C ARG A 83 -7.38 0.33 8.02
N LEU A 84 -6.28 -0.43 8.01
CA LEU A 84 -5.19 -0.20 7.07
C LEU A 84 -5.51 -0.83 5.70
N ALA A 85 -5.72 0.00 4.68
CA ALA A 85 -5.92 -0.49 3.30
C ALA A 85 -4.63 -1.02 2.65
N GLY A 86 -3.47 -0.41 2.98
CA GLY A 86 -2.19 -0.82 2.44
C GLY A 86 -1.08 0.18 2.74
N THR A 87 0.16 -0.22 2.47
CA THR A 87 1.36 0.60 2.69
C THR A 87 2.38 0.46 1.56
N PHE A 88 3.22 1.47 1.42
CA PHE A 88 4.41 1.41 0.57
C PHE A 88 5.55 2.25 1.18
N PHE A 89 6.63 1.58 1.57
CA PHE A 89 7.85 2.23 2.08
C PHE A 89 8.97 2.21 1.03
N PHE A 90 9.20 3.39 0.44
CA PHE A 90 10.30 3.64 -0.49
C PHE A 90 11.67 3.34 0.13
N SER A 91 12.59 2.85 -0.70
CA SER A 91 13.99 2.65 -0.35
C SER A 91 14.87 2.81 -1.57
N ARG A 92 15.92 3.63 -1.46
CA ARG A 92 16.91 3.80 -2.54
C ARG A 92 17.78 2.55 -2.77
N LYS A 93 17.77 1.62 -1.81
CA LYS A 93 18.61 0.41 -1.85
C LYS A 93 17.95 -0.76 -2.58
N HIS A 94 16.67 -0.65 -2.97
CA HIS A 94 15.94 -1.72 -3.64
C HIS A 94 15.29 -1.19 -4.92
N THR A 95 15.51 -1.89 -6.03
CA THR A 95 15.04 -1.50 -7.37
C THR A 95 13.52 -1.31 -7.42
N LYS A 96 12.74 -2.26 -6.87
CA LYS A 96 11.27 -2.14 -6.85
C LYS A 96 10.73 -1.05 -5.91
N ARG A 97 11.58 -0.43 -5.09
CA ARG A 97 11.19 0.53 -4.02
C ARG A 97 11.83 1.90 -4.20
N SER A 98 12.67 2.08 -5.23
CA SER A 98 13.35 3.33 -5.51
C SER A 98 12.56 4.25 -6.44
N THR A 99 11.59 3.69 -7.18
CA THR A 99 10.69 4.42 -8.09
C THR A 99 9.22 4.19 -7.72
N PHE A 100 8.32 4.86 -8.44
CA PHE A 100 6.88 4.75 -8.22
C PHE A 100 6.25 3.53 -8.91
N ASP A 101 7.00 2.82 -9.77
CA ASP A 101 6.45 1.88 -10.75
C ASP A 101 5.67 0.73 -10.10
N HIS A 102 6.08 0.29 -8.91
CA HIS A 102 5.42 -0.81 -8.18
C HIS A 102 4.41 -0.34 -7.13
N VAL A 103 4.25 0.97 -6.91
CA VAL A 103 3.41 1.50 -5.81
C VAL A 103 1.95 1.09 -5.99
N LEU A 104 1.38 1.38 -7.15
CA LEU A 104 -0.04 1.12 -7.42
C LEU A 104 -0.34 -0.39 -7.48
N LEU A 105 0.56 -1.18 -8.07
CA LEU A 105 0.42 -2.65 -8.11
C LEU A 105 0.44 -3.24 -6.70
N THR A 106 1.37 -2.80 -5.86
CA THR A 106 1.52 -3.27 -4.48
C THR A 106 0.33 -2.86 -3.60
N LEU A 107 -0.23 -1.66 -3.80
CA LEU A 107 -1.43 -1.21 -3.09
C LEU A 107 -2.68 -1.97 -3.56
N ALA A 108 -2.85 -2.17 -4.87
CA ALA A 108 -3.97 -2.94 -5.42
C ALA A 108 -3.99 -4.37 -4.88
N TYR A 109 -2.82 -5.02 -4.83
CA TYR A 109 -2.67 -6.34 -4.23
C TYR A 109 -3.11 -6.36 -2.76
N GLN A 110 -2.61 -5.42 -1.94
CA GLN A 110 -2.99 -5.30 -0.53
C GLN A 110 -4.51 -5.08 -0.36
N ILE A 111 -5.12 -4.17 -1.13
CA ILE A 111 -6.57 -3.92 -1.08
C ILE A 111 -7.36 -5.19 -1.41
N GLY A 112 -6.99 -5.91 -2.46
CA GLY A 112 -7.69 -7.13 -2.85
C GLY A 112 -7.46 -8.32 -1.89
N LEU A 113 -6.41 -8.30 -1.06
CA LEU A 113 -6.28 -9.27 0.03
C LEU A 113 -7.35 -9.09 1.10
N TYR A 114 -7.75 -7.85 1.39
CA TYR A 114 -8.76 -7.55 2.40
C TYR A 114 -10.20 -7.54 1.86
N HIS A 115 -10.37 -7.24 0.57
CA HIS A 115 -11.69 -7.05 -0.02
C HIS A 115 -11.92 -7.92 -1.26
N PRO A 116 -12.69 -9.03 -1.16
CA PRO A 116 -12.96 -9.94 -2.27
C PRO A 116 -13.58 -9.26 -3.49
N ARG A 117 -14.51 -8.32 -3.30
CA ARG A 117 -15.15 -7.57 -4.40
C ARG A 117 -14.13 -6.72 -5.16
N ALA A 118 -13.20 -6.05 -4.46
CA ALA A 118 -12.12 -5.31 -5.11
C ALA A 118 -11.17 -6.26 -5.86
N LYS A 119 -10.84 -7.41 -5.27
CA LYS A 119 -10.01 -8.43 -5.92
C LYS A 119 -10.60 -8.91 -7.24
N GLU A 120 -11.91 -9.16 -7.30
CA GLU A 120 -12.59 -9.57 -8.54
C GLU A 120 -12.46 -8.52 -9.65
N VAL A 121 -12.65 -7.24 -9.31
CA VAL A 121 -12.49 -6.12 -10.26
C VAL A 121 -11.04 -6.02 -10.76
N ILE A 122 -10.07 -6.11 -9.84
CA ILE A 122 -8.64 -6.06 -10.17
C ILE A 122 -8.25 -7.21 -11.10
N VAL A 123 -8.66 -8.43 -10.75
CA VAL A 123 -8.37 -9.62 -11.56
C VAL A 123 -8.99 -9.48 -12.94
N LYS A 124 -10.25 -9.06 -13.02
CA LYS A 124 -10.91 -8.82 -14.31
C LYS A 124 -10.16 -7.79 -15.14
N ALA A 125 -9.78 -6.65 -14.56
CA ALA A 125 -9.03 -5.61 -15.27
C ALA A 125 -7.71 -6.15 -15.85
N ILE A 126 -6.97 -6.97 -15.09
CA ILE A 126 -5.72 -7.60 -15.56
C ILE A 126 -5.98 -8.69 -16.60
N CYS A 127 -7.08 -9.45 -16.50
CA CYS A 127 -7.47 -10.42 -17.53
C CYS A 127 -7.81 -9.72 -18.85
N ASP A 128 -8.54 -8.59 -18.78
CA ASP A 128 -8.98 -7.82 -19.95
C ASP A 128 -7.79 -7.07 -20.59
N ASP A 129 -6.85 -6.55 -19.79
CA ASP A 129 -5.63 -5.87 -20.24
C ASP A 129 -4.40 -6.29 -19.42
N PRO A 130 -3.68 -7.37 -19.83
CA PRO A 130 -2.47 -7.81 -19.14
C PRO A 130 -1.33 -6.78 -19.16
N ALA A 131 -1.36 -5.80 -20.08
CA ALA A 131 -0.36 -4.75 -20.12
C ALA A 131 -0.46 -3.77 -18.93
N LEU A 132 -1.51 -3.86 -18.11
CA LEU A 132 -1.58 -3.19 -16.80
C LEU A 132 -0.44 -3.61 -15.85
N LEU A 133 0.22 -4.74 -16.07
CA LEU A 133 1.38 -5.15 -15.28
C LEU A 133 2.72 -4.66 -15.87
N SER A 134 2.70 -4.03 -17.05
CA SER A 134 3.91 -3.47 -17.68
C SER A 134 4.31 -2.14 -17.05
N ALA A 135 5.62 -1.93 -16.88
CA ALA A 135 6.20 -0.65 -16.46
C ALA A 135 5.93 0.50 -17.46
N GLU A 136 5.60 0.18 -18.71
CA GLU A 136 5.30 1.16 -19.76
C GLU A 136 3.86 1.70 -19.67
N LYS A 137 3.00 1.10 -18.83
CA LYS A 137 1.61 1.52 -18.73
C LYS A 137 1.48 2.87 -18.04
N SER A 138 0.50 3.65 -18.48
CA SER A 138 0.17 4.93 -17.85
C SER A 138 -0.18 4.76 -16.37
N ARG A 139 0.49 5.53 -15.50
CA ARG A 139 0.21 5.54 -14.05
C ARG A 139 -1.22 5.99 -13.75
N PHE A 140 -1.80 6.85 -14.58
CA PHE A 140 -3.19 7.27 -14.44
C PHE A 140 -4.14 6.11 -14.70
N GLU A 141 -3.89 5.33 -15.76
CA GLU A 141 -4.67 4.12 -16.06
C GLU A 141 -4.57 3.09 -14.93
N LEU A 142 -3.35 2.85 -14.40
CA LEU A 142 -3.16 1.97 -13.25
C LEU A 142 -3.95 2.44 -12.03
N LEU A 143 -3.90 3.75 -11.72
CA LEU A 143 -4.63 4.31 -10.60
C LEU A 143 -6.15 4.14 -10.79
N GLN A 144 -6.67 4.41 -11.98
CA GLN A 144 -8.10 4.25 -12.26
C GLN A 144 -8.53 2.79 -12.16
N LYS A 145 -7.86 1.90 -12.91
CA LYS A 145 -8.26 0.49 -13.08
C LYS A 145 -7.99 -0.38 -11.87
N LEU A 146 -6.89 -0.14 -11.15
CA LEU A 146 -6.45 -1.03 -10.07
C LEU A 146 -6.73 -0.48 -8.67
N ILE A 147 -7.07 0.80 -8.53
CA ILE A 147 -7.36 1.43 -7.23
C ILE A 147 -8.76 2.06 -7.21
N CYS A 148 -9.03 3.06 -8.06
CA CYS A 148 -10.27 3.83 -7.96
C CYS A 148 -11.52 3.00 -8.32
N GLU A 149 -11.50 2.24 -9.41
CA GLU A 149 -12.62 1.39 -9.80
C GLU A 149 -12.90 0.27 -8.78
N PRO A 150 -11.89 -0.48 -8.28
CA PRO A 150 -12.09 -1.46 -7.21
C PRO A 150 -12.65 -0.87 -5.92
N LEU A 151 -12.16 0.29 -5.47
CA LEU A 151 -12.64 0.93 -4.25
C LEU A 151 -14.10 1.40 -4.34
N LYS A 152 -14.61 1.70 -5.53
CA LYS A 152 -16.02 2.04 -5.74
C LYS A 152 -16.98 0.85 -5.57
N GLN A 153 -16.45 -0.38 -5.48
CA GLN A 153 -17.25 -1.59 -5.27
C GLN A 153 -17.34 -2.02 -3.80
N LEU A 154 -16.67 -1.29 -2.90
CA LEU A 154 -16.67 -1.56 -1.46
C LEU A 154 -17.88 -0.97 -0.75
#